data_AF-A0A832LTK3-F1
#
_entry.id   AF-A0A832LTK3-F1
#
_cell.length_a   1.000
_cell.length_b   1.000
_cell.length_c   1.000
_cell.angle_alpha   90.00
_cell.angle_beta   90.00
_cell.angle_gamma   90.00
#
_symmetry.space_group_name_H-M   'P 1'
#
loop_
_entity.id
_entity.type
_entity.pdbx_description
1 polymer ?
#
loop_
_entity_poly.entity_id
_entity_poly.type
_entity_poly.pdbx_seq_one_letter_code
_entity_poly.pdbx_strand_id
1 'polypeptide(L)'
;MTTRATLSVEGQPYTYYSLPAAEKQGLGRIDRLPFSIRVLLENMLRVAESPDGATLLGAEAEATLRALASWQPQPEPREIPLMPARVILQDF
;
A
#
# COMPACT_ATOMS: atom_id res chain seq x y z
N MET A 1 -11.83 2.88 -2.96
CA MET A 1 -11.06 2.37 -4.11
C MET A 1 -10.93 0.87 -3.93
N THR A 2 -11.19 0.07 -4.95
CA THR A 2 -11.10 -1.40 -4.85
C THR A 2 -9.90 -1.87 -5.65
N THR A 3 -8.87 -2.34 -4.96
CA THR A 3 -7.60 -2.78 -5.55
C THR A 3 -7.36 -4.28 -5.35
N ARG A 4 -8.17 -4.94 -4.51
CA ARG A 4 -8.16 -6.39 -4.33
C ARG A 4 -8.33 -7.14 -5.65
N ALA A 5 -7.41 -8.03 -5.92
CA ALA A 5 -7.39 -8.90 -7.09
C ALA A 5 -6.96 -10.33 -6.70
N THR A 6 -7.24 -11.28 -7.59
CA THR A 6 -6.89 -12.69 -7.41
C THR A 6 -5.86 -13.11 -8.45
N LEU A 7 -4.77 -13.70 -8.00
CA LEU A 7 -3.76 -14.36 -8.82
C LEU A 7 -3.95 -15.88 -8.70
N SER A 8 -4.08 -16.60 -9.81
CA SER A 8 -4.10 -18.06 -9.80
C SER A 8 -2.70 -18.59 -10.11
N VAL A 9 -2.14 -19.40 -9.22
CA VAL A 9 -0.85 -20.09 -9.40
C VAL A 9 -1.10 -21.57 -9.21
N GLU A 10 -0.89 -22.37 -10.26
CA GLU A 10 -1.10 -23.83 -10.21
C GLU A 10 -2.50 -24.24 -9.70
N GLY A 11 -3.53 -23.46 -10.04
CA GLY A 11 -4.90 -23.68 -9.58
C GLY A 11 -5.20 -23.21 -8.15
N GLN A 12 -4.20 -22.72 -7.42
CA GLN A 12 -4.38 -22.12 -6.10
C GLN A 12 -4.64 -20.60 -6.23
N PRO A 13 -5.72 -20.07 -5.61
CA PRO A 13 -6.01 -18.64 -5.63
C PRO A 13 -5.25 -17.88 -4.53
N TYR A 14 -4.61 -16.79 -4.90
CA TYR A 14 -3.93 -15.86 -4.01
C TYR A 14 -4.57 -14.48 -4.12
N THR A 15 -4.85 -13.84 -2.98
CA THR A 15 -5.30 -12.44 -2.97
C THR A 15 -4.11 -11.51 -2.95
N TYR A 16 -4.15 -10.45 -3.75
CA TYR A 16 -3.18 -9.35 -3.74
C TYR A 16 -3.87 -8.01 -3.97
N TYR A 17 -3.18 -6.91 -3.68
CA TYR A 17 -3.71 -5.55 -3.86
C TYR A 17 -2.96 -4.86 -5.00
N SER A 18 -3.67 -4.59 -6.10
CA SER A 18 -3.10 -4.24 -7.39
C SER A 18 -2.76 -2.75 -7.49
N LEU A 19 -1.47 -2.44 -7.51
CA LEU A 19 -0.95 -1.09 -7.79
C LEU A 19 -1.42 -0.55 -9.16
N PRO A 20 -1.39 -1.33 -10.27
CA PRO A 20 -1.96 -0.86 -11.53
C PRO A 20 -3.47 -0.55 -11.47
N ALA A 21 -4.24 -1.27 -10.65
CA ALA A 21 -5.65 -0.96 -10.45
C ALA A 21 -5.84 0.38 -9.71
N ALA A 22 -5.00 0.65 -8.71
CA ALA A 22 -4.98 1.93 -8.00
C ALA A 22 -4.61 3.10 -8.93
N GLU A 23 -3.62 2.91 -9.81
CA GLU A 23 -3.21 3.90 -10.82
C GLU A 23 -4.35 4.19 -11.82
N LYS A 24 -5.03 3.16 -12.32
CA LYS A 24 -6.20 3.29 -13.21
C LYS A 24 -7.37 4.04 -12.56
N GLN A 25 -7.49 3.97 -11.23
CA GLN A 25 -8.49 4.69 -10.45
C GLN A 25 -8.06 6.14 -10.14
N GLY A 26 -6.93 6.61 -10.68
CA GLY A 26 -6.47 7.98 -10.57
C GLY A 26 -5.73 8.30 -9.27
N LEU A 27 -5.14 7.30 -8.60
CA LEU A 27 -4.39 7.54 -7.37
C LEU A 27 -3.09 8.33 -7.61
N GLY A 28 -2.43 8.15 -8.75
CA GLY A 28 -1.18 8.83 -9.11
C GLY A 28 -0.36 8.03 -10.14
N ARG A 29 0.85 8.50 -10.44
CA ARG A 29 1.79 7.82 -11.37
C ARG A 29 2.65 6.80 -10.64
N ILE A 30 2.06 5.64 -10.37
CA ILE A 30 2.67 4.58 -9.55
C ILE A 30 3.81 3.89 -10.31
N ASP A 31 3.72 3.84 -11.63
CA ASP A 31 4.72 3.29 -12.55
C ASP A 31 6.12 3.93 -12.41
N ARG A 32 6.19 5.18 -11.96
CA ARG A 32 7.42 5.96 -11.78
C ARG A 32 7.99 5.96 -10.36
N LEU A 33 7.26 5.43 -9.39
CA LEU A 33 7.70 5.44 -7.99
C LEU A 33 8.91 4.52 -7.79
N PRO A 34 9.85 4.84 -6.89
CA PRO A 34 10.85 3.88 -6.43
C PRO A 34 10.19 2.63 -5.85
N PHE A 35 10.85 1.48 -5.96
CA PHE A 35 10.30 0.21 -5.46
C PHE A 35 9.96 0.25 -3.97
N SER A 36 10.76 0.91 -3.14
CA SER A 36 10.48 1.08 -1.71
C SER A 36 9.15 1.80 -1.47
N ILE A 37 8.85 2.84 -2.23
CA ILE A 37 7.58 3.58 -2.13
C ILE A 37 6.41 2.72 -2.60
N ARG A 38 6.59 1.90 -3.65
CA ARG A 38 5.57 0.93 -4.10
C ARG A 38 5.23 -0.09 -3.01
N VAL A 39 6.22 -0.55 -2.24
CA VAL A 39 6.00 -1.46 -1.11
C VAL A 39 5.17 -0.80 -0.02
N LEU A 40 5.47 0.45 0.35
CA LEU A 40 4.67 1.20 1.33
C LEU A 40 3.24 1.44 0.82
N LEU A 41 3.09 1.78 -0.46
CA LEU A 41 1.80 2.03 -1.07
C LEU A 41 0.91 0.78 -1.10
N GLU A 42 1.45 -0.37 -1.51
CA GLU A 42 0.73 -1.65 -1.46
C GLU A 42 0.33 -2.00 -0.03
N ASN A 43 1.25 -1.80 0.92
CA ASN A 43 0.99 -2.06 2.33
C ASN A 43 -0.23 -1.28 2.83
N MET A 44 -0.29 0.01 2.51
CA MET A 44 -1.43 0.86 2.89
C MET A 44 -2.72 0.44 2.21
N LEU A 45 -2.70 0.10 0.91
CA LEU A 45 -3.89 -0.37 0.19
C LEU A 45 -4.44 -1.68 0.80
N ARG A 46 -3.54 -2.62 1.10
CA ARG A 46 -3.89 -3.89 1.74
C ARG A 46 -4.51 -3.68 3.12
N VAL A 47 -3.94 -2.79 3.92
CA VAL A 47 -4.49 -2.46 5.24
C VAL A 47 -5.82 -1.74 5.09
N ALA A 48 -5.97 -0.78 4.18
CA ALA A 48 -7.19 0.00 3.99
C ALA A 48 -8.41 -0.86 3.62
N GLU A 49 -8.19 -1.94 2.87
CA GLU A 49 -9.23 -2.89 2.48
C GLU A 49 -9.39 -4.07 3.47
N SER A 50 -8.71 -4.04 4.61
CA SER A 50 -8.93 -5.00 5.71
C SER A 50 -10.12 -4.58 6.59
N PRO A 51 -10.79 -5.50 7.30
CA PRO A 51 -11.96 -5.19 8.12
C PRO A 51 -11.73 -4.07 9.15
N ASP A 52 -10.54 -4.04 9.76
CA ASP A 52 -10.15 -3.05 10.77
C ASP A 52 -9.31 -1.90 10.18
N GLY A 53 -9.13 -1.88 8.86
CA GLY A 53 -8.24 -0.98 8.14
C GLY A 53 -8.52 0.49 8.37
N ALA A 54 -9.80 0.87 8.32
CA ALA A 54 -10.22 2.25 8.54
C ALA A 54 -9.86 2.75 9.95
N THR A 55 -10.00 1.89 10.96
CA THR A 55 -9.64 2.21 12.35
C THR A 55 -8.12 2.31 12.51
N LEU A 56 -7.35 1.42 11.88
CA LEU A 56 -5.89 1.39 11.98
C LEU A 56 -5.22 2.55 11.23
N LEU A 57 -5.73 2.92 10.06
CA LEU A 57 -5.16 4.00 9.24
C LEU A 57 -5.68 5.39 9.62
N GLY A 58 -6.82 5.45 10.33
CA GLY A 58 -7.42 6.71 10.78
C GLY A 58 -7.92 7.60 9.63
N ALA A 59 -8.25 8.84 9.98
CA ALA A 59 -8.87 9.80 9.05
C ALA A 59 -7.91 10.26 7.92
N GLU A 60 -6.60 10.14 8.11
CA GLU A 60 -5.60 10.62 7.13
C GLU A 60 -5.20 9.58 6.08
N ALA A 61 -5.80 8.38 6.13
CA ALA A 61 -5.45 7.26 5.25
C ALA A 61 -5.43 7.65 3.76
N GLU A 62 -6.48 8.33 3.28
CA GLU A 62 -6.60 8.75 1.88
C GLU A 62 -5.54 9.81 1.52
N ALA A 63 -5.30 10.78 2.41
CA ALA A 63 -4.31 11.82 2.19
C ALA A 63 -2.89 11.23 2.10
N THR A 64 -2.59 10.22 2.92
CA THR A 64 -1.30 9.53 2.92
C THR A 64 -1.12 8.64 1.69
N LEU A 65 -2.16 7.91 1.26
CA LEU A 65 -2.15 7.17 -0.01
C LEU A 65 -1.84 8.10 -1.20
N ARG A 66 -2.49 9.27 -1.26
CA ARG A 66 -2.25 10.27 -2.32
C ARG A 66 -0.83 10.84 -2.27
N ALA A 67 -0.28 11.11 -1.10
CA ALA A 67 1.08 11.61 -0.96
C ALA A 67 2.15 10.58 -1.34
N LEU A 68 1.95 9.31 -1.01
CA LEU A 68 2.82 8.23 -1.49
C LEU A 68 2.76 8.08 -3.01
N ALA A 69 1.56 8.16 -3.59
CA ALA A 69 1.36 8.03 -5.03
C ALA A 69 1.88 9.23 -5.85
N SER A 70 2.11 10.37 -5.20
CA SER A 70 2.70 11.59 -5.78
C SER A 70 4.11 11.89 -5.26
N TRP A 71 4.76 10.91 -4.61
CA TRP A 71 6.08 11.07 -4.00
C TRP A 71 7.14 11.63 -4.98
N GLN A 72 8.03 12.48 -4.45
CA GLN A 72 9.15 13.09 -5.18
C GLN A 72 10.45 12.95 -4.36
N PRO A 73 11.65 13.04 -4.97
CA PRO A 73 12.94 12.83 -4.30
C PRO A 73 13.22 13.67 -3.05
N GLN A 74 12.56 14.82 -2.91
CA GLN A 74 12.64 15.69 -1.75
C GLN A 74 11.23 15.97 -1.23
N PRO A 75 10.56 14.98 -0.61
CA PRO A 75 9.21 15.15 -0.13
C PRO A 75 9.21 15.96 1.17
N GLU A 76 8.09 16.61 1.47
CA GLU A 76 7.86 17.11 2.82
C GLU A 76 7.83 15.93 3.81
N PRO A 77 8.47 16.05 5.00
CA PRO A 77 8.40 15.02 6.03
C PRO A 77 6.95 14.74 6.41
N ARG A 78 6.58 13.45 6.38
CA ARG A 78 5.26 12.98 6.76
C ARG A 78 5.37 11.61 7.43
N GLU A 79 4.56 11.39 8.45
CA GLU A 79 4.42 10.08 9.07
C GLU A 79 3.56 9.17 8.19
N ILE A 80 4.00 7.92 8.04
CA ILE A 80 3.32 6.94 7.17
C ILE A 80 3.10 5.67 7.99
N PRO A 81 1.85 5.21 8.13
CA PRO A 81 1.58 3.95 8.82
C PRO A 81 2.15 2.79 7.99
N LEU A 82 2.84 1.88 8.68
CA LEU A 82 3.42 0.68 8.08
C LEU A 82 3.05 -0.52 8.94
N MET A 83 2.43 -1.53 8.32
CA MET A 83 2.11 -2.82 8.95
C MET A 83 3.04 -3.90 8.38
N PRO A 84 4.17 -4.20 9.03
CA PRO A 84 5.14 -5.18 8.52
C PRO A 84 4.50 -6.55 8.34
N ALA A 85 4.92 -7.27 7.30
CA ALA A 85 4.42 -8.62 7.05
C ALA A 85 4.96 -9.66 8.04
N ARG A 86 6.12 -9.40 8.65
CA ARG A 86 6.80 -10.28 9.60
C ARG A 86 7.78 -9.49 10.46
N VAL A 87 8.03 -9.99 11.66
CA VAL A 87 9.07 -9.50 12.57
C VAL A 87 10.05 -10.64 12.82
N ILE A 88 11.34 -10.34 12.77
CA ILE A 88 12.40 -11.29 13.15
C ILE A 88 12.92 -10.80 14.51
N LEU A 89 12.87 -11.66 15.52
CA LEU A 89 13.41 -11.37 16.85
C LEU A 89 14.80 -11.99 16.95
N GLN A 90 15.77 -11.18 17.35
CA GLN A 90 17.11 -11.66 17.70
C GLN A 90 17.12 -12.10 19.16
N ASP A 91 18.01 -13.03 19.50
CA ASP A 91 18.39 -13.28 20.89
C ASP A 91 19.09 -12.05 21.51
N PHE A 92 19.36 -12.08 22.81
CA PHE A 92 19.95 -10.94 23.54
C PHE A 92 21.46 -10.86 23.38
#